data_AF-A0A914R2E7-F1
#
_entry.id   AF-A0A914R2E7-F1
#
_cell.length_a   1.000
_cell.length_b   1.000
_cell.length_c   1.000
_cell.angle_alpha   90.00
_cell.angle_beta   90.00
_cell.angle_gamma   90.00
#
_symmetry.space_group_name_H-M   'P 1'
#
loop_
_entity.id
_entity.type
_entity.pdbx_description
1 polymer ?
#
loop_
_entity_poly.entity_id
_entity_poly.type
_entity_poly.pdbx_seq_one_letter_code
_entity_poly.pdbx_strand_id
1 'polypeptide(L)'
;MKNGTVSISMKDLEDGLPENGRDNHMSASESTEFLRQEHWDDLEKFLAQVNDLKQKIEQLERLHSEMREIHGKILVTPTADPQDAKQLAAVVDSFTSLSKVVNTLSKKLNQDAQTFEKESSNTGGADARIRSNQVLALNRLIRTVLTDFNNEQIRYKERCKARMHQCLKIGKHLFNYI
;
A
#
# COMPACT_ATOMS: atom_id res chain seq x y z
N MET A 1 -29.26 -75.02 -40.68
CA MET A 1 -29.39 -74.71 -42.13
C MET A 1 -30.38 -73.54 -42.22
N LYS A 2 -30.07 -72.31 -42.64
CA LYS A 2 -29.05 -71.76 -43.53
C LYS A 2 -28.64 -70.38 -42.98
N ASN A 3 -27.34 -70.10 -42.87
CA ASN A 3 -26.83 -68.75 -42.63
C ASN A 3 -26.65 -68.10 -44.00
N GLY A 4 -27.45 -67.07 -44.31
CA GLY A 4 -27.36 -66.30 -45.54
C GLY A 4 -26.36 -65.16 -45.39
N THR A 5 -25.18 -65.31 -45.98
CA THR A 5 -24.18 -64.25 -46.10
C THR A 5 -24.63 -63.27 -47.18
N VAL A 6 -24.98 -62.04 -46.79
CA VAL A 6 -25.13 -60.92 -47.73
C VAL A 6 -23.81 -60.16 -47.73
N SER A 7 -23.09 -60.25 -48.85
CA SER A 7 -21.86 -59.49 -49.09
C SER A 7 -22.25 -58.09 -49.55
N ILE A 8 -21.89 -57.07 -48.77
CA ILE A 8 -22.01 -55.66 -49.19
C ILE A 8 -20.62 -55.21 -49.64
N SER A 9 -20.51 -54.85 -50.92
CA SER A 9 -19.28 -54.44 -51.59
C SER A 9 -18.95 -52.98 -51.26
N MET A 10 -17.69 -52.70 -51.00
CA MET A 10 -17.18 -51.44 -50.45
C MET A 10 -16.93 -50.37 -51.53
N LYS A 11 -17.91 -50.12 -52.41
CA LYS A 11 -17.77 -49.19 -53.56
C LYS A 11 -18.92 -48.21 -53.83
N ASP A 12 -19.98 -48.23 -53.03
CA ASP A 12 -21.18 -47.41 -53.32
C ASP A 12 -21.44 -46.32 -52.26
N LEU A 13 -20.40 -45.73 -51.67
CA LEU A 13 -20.55 -44.62 -50.72
C LEU A 13 -19.57 -43.47 -51.00
N GLU A 14 -19.45 -43.07 -52.26
CA GLU A 14 -18.84 -41.80 -52.67
C GLU A 14 -19.83 -41.05 -53.55
N ASP A 15 -20.66 -40.20 -52.94
CA ASP A 15 -21.08 -38.94 -53.57
C ASP A 15 -21.76 -38.01 -52.56
N GLY A 16 -21.24 -36.79 -52.44
CA GLY A 16 -21.96 -35.65 -51.87
C GLY A 16 -21.48 -35.11 -50.52
N LEU A 17 -20.25 -34.57 -50.43
CA LEU A 17 -19.94 -33.53 -49.45
C LEU A 17 -20.17 -32.15 -50.08
N PRO A 18 -21.04 -31.29 -49.52
CA PRO A 18 -21.04 -29.88 -49.89
C PRO A 18 -19.82 -29.18 -49.28
N GLU A 19 -18.81 -28.91 -50.11
CA GLU A 19 -17.84 -27.85 -49.83
C GLU A 19 -18.56 -26.49 -49.88
N ASN A 20 -18.79 -25.87 -48.72
CA ASN A 20 -18.75 -24.41 -48.62
C ASN A 20 -18.67 -23.96 -47.15
N GLY A 21 -17.66 -23.15 -46.82
CA GLY A 21 -17.70 -22.33 -45.60
C GLY A 21 -16.40 -22.22 -44.82
N ARG A 22 -15.37 -21.66 -45.45
CA ARG A 22 -14.33 -20.77 -44.90
C ARG A 22 -14.15 -20.79 -43.37
N ASP A 23 -13.02 -21.35 -42.96
CA ASP A 23 -12.08 -20.81 -41.98
C ASP A 23 -12.63 -19.72 -41.05
N ASN A 24 -12.98 -20.12 -39.83
CA ASN A 24 -12.80 -19.23 -38.68
C ASN A 24 -12.37 -20.05 -37.46
N HIS A 25 -11.19 -20.67 -37.56
CA HIS A 25 -10.47 -21.15 -36.38
C HIS A 25 -9.75 -19.95 -35.73
N MET A 26 -10.52 -19.09 -35.07
CA MET A 26 -9.95 -18.15 -34.10
C MET A 26 -9.41 -19.00 -32.95
N SER A 27 -8.08 -19.09 -32.82
CA SER A 27 -7.45 -19.92 -31.80
C SER A 27 -7.84 -19.42 -30.41
N ALA A 28 -8.44 -20.28 -29.58
CA ALA A 28 -8.72 -19.99 -28.17
C ALA A 28 -7.46 -19.60 -27.37
N SER A 29 -6.27 -19.89 -27.92
CA SER A 29 -4.98 -19.46 -27.37
C SER A 29 -4.75 -17.95 -27.48
N GLU A 30 -5.14 -17.31 -28.59
CA GLU A 30 -4.90 -15.86 -28.78
C GLU A 30 -5.83 -15.01 -27.91
N SER A 31 -7.08 -15.45 -27.73
CA SER A 31 -8.03 -14.77 -26.83
C SER A 31 -7.67 -14.90 -25.35
N THR A 32 -6.99 -15.99 -24.96
CA THR A 32 -6.53 -16.19 -23.57
C THR A 32 -5.20 -15.50 -23.28
N GLU A 33 -4.37 -15.26 -24.29
CA GLU A 33 -3.11 -14.53 -24.19
C GLU A 33 -3.33 -13.01 -24.08
N PHE A 34 -4.29 -12.46 -24.84
CA PHE A 34 -4.69 -11.05 -24.74
C PHE A 34 -5.31 -10.68 -23.37
N LEU A 35 -6.18 -11.54 -22.82
CA LEU A 35 -6.76 -11.35 -21.48
C LEU A 35 -5.72 -11.49 -20.34
N ARG A 36 -4.60 -12.18 -20.58
CA ARG A 36 -3.52 -12.34 -19.60
C ARG A 36 -2.62 -11.10 -19.52
N GLN A 37 -2.38 -10.42 -20.65
CA GLN A 37 -1.52 -9.25 -20.73
C GLN A 37 -2.13 -8.05 -19.97
N GLU A 38 -3.39 -7.69 -20.26
CA GLU A 38 -4.08 -6.56 -19.61
C GLU A 38 -4.19 -6.73 -18.08
N HIS A 39 -4.47 -7.96 -17.61
CA HIS A 39 -4.55 -8.27 -16.18
C HIS A 39 -3.20 -8.14 -15.47
N TRP A 40 -2.09 -8.50 -16.13
CA TRP A 40 -0.75 -8.36 -15.57
C TRP A 40 -0.32 -6.89 -15.49
N ASP A 41 -0.60 -6.11 -16.54
CA ASP A 41 -0.28 -4.68 -16.58
C ASP A 41 -1.05 -3.90 -15.49
N ASP A 42 -2.29 -4.28 -15.18
CA ASP A 42 -3.05 -3.69 -14.07
C ASP A 42 -2.44 -4.04 -12.70
N LEU A 43 -2.06 -5.31 -12.50
CA LEU A 43 -1.39 -5.74 -11.26
C LEU A 43 -0.04 -5.02 -11.07
N GLU A 44 0.74 -4.85 -12.12
CA GLU A 44 2.02 -4.13 -12.06
C GLU A 44 1.81 -2.66 -11.67
N LYS A 45 0.80 -1.98 -12.24
CA LYS A 45 0.42 -0.62 -11.85
C LYS A 45 0.02 -0.55 -10.38
N PHE A 46 -0.76 -1.52 -9.89
CA PHE A 46 -1.14 -1.59 -8.48
C PHE A 46 0.09 -1.76 -7.57
N LEU A 47 1.01 -2.69 -7.90
CA LEU A 47 2.22 -2.92 -7.13
C LEU A 47 3.17 -1.71 -7.15
N ALA A 48 3.23 -0.98 -8.26
CA ALA A 48 3.97 0.27 -8.33
C ALA A 48 3.39 1.34 -7.37
N GLN A 49 2.07 1.47 -7.29
CA GLN A 49 1.40 2.36 -6.34
C GLN A 49 1.63 1.93 -4.88
N VAL A 50 1.59 0.61 -4.59
CA VAL A 50 1.95 0.04 -3.29
C VAL A 50 3.37 0.45 -2.89
N ASN A 51 4.32 0.32 -3.82
CA ASN A 51 5.71 0.66 -3.57
C ASN A 51 5.92 2.16 -3.34
N ASP A 52 5.27 3.03 -4.15
CA ASP A 52 5.31 4.48 -3.93
C ASP A 52 4.76 4.85 -2.54
N LEU A 53 3.61 4.29 -2.16
CA LEU A 53 3.03 4.52 -0.83
C LEU A 53 3.97 4.04 0.28
N LYS A 54 4.59 2.87 0.12
CA LYS A 54 5.57 2.33 1.07
C LYS A 54 6.76 3.27 1.26
N GLN A 55 7.34 3.79 0.18
CA GLN A 55 8.46 4.75 0.24
C GLN A 55 8.08 6.04 0.99
N LYS A 56 6.84 6.51 0.83
CA LYS A 56 6.34 7.69 1.57
C LYS A 56 6.13 7.38 3.05
N ILE A 57 5.70 6.17 3.41
CA ILE A 57 5.62 5.72 4.80
C ILE A 57 7.02 5.69 5.44
N GLU A 58 8.01 5.12 4.76
CA GLU A 58 9.41 5.12 5.22
C GLU A 58 9.94 6.56 5.39
N GLN A 59 9.51 7.50 4.56
CA GLN A 59 9.85 8.91 4.71
C GLN A 59 9.18 9.54 5.95
N LEU A 60 7.92 9.18 6.28
CA LEU A 60 7.30 9.58 7.55
C LEU A 60 8.07 9.03 8.76
N GLU A 61 8.55 7.78 8.69
CA GLU A 61 9.35 7.16 9.76
C GLU A 61 10.70 7.88 9.95
N ARG A 62 11.33 8.33 8.87
CA ARG A 62 12.54 9.17 8.94
C ARG A 62 12.27 10.51 9.61
N LEU A 63 11.21 11.21 9.20
CA LEU A 63 10.79 12.48 9.82
C LEU A 63 10.46 12.31 11.31
N HIS A 64 9.79 11.22 11.69
CA HIS A 64 9.53 10.89 13.08
C HIS A 64 10.84 10.69 13.88
N SER A 65 11.81 9.99 13.29
CA SER A 65 13.12 9.76 13.91
C SER A 65 13.90 11.07 14.08
N GLU A 66 13.90 11.92 13.07
CA GLU A 66 14.53 13.25 13.13
C GLU A 66 13.90 14.13 14.23
N MET A 67 12.57 14.13 14.35
CA MET A 67 11.88 14.83 15.44
C MET A 67 12.33 14.34 16.81
N ARG A 68 12.50 13.01 17.00
CA ARG A 68 12.98 12.43 18.26
C ARG A 68 14.37 12.92 18.62
N GLU A 69 15.27 13.02 17.64
CA GLU A 69 16.62 13.53 17.86
C GLU A 69 16.61 14.99 18.28
N ILE A 70 15.83 15.83 17.60
CA ILE A 70 15.71 17.26 17.94
C ILE A 70 15.08 17.44 19.33
N HIS A 71 14.02 16.69 19.65
CA HIS A 71 13.45 16.66 21.01
C HIS A 71 14.51 16.28 22.05
N GLY A 72 15.33 15.25 21.77
CA GLY A 72 16.42 14.83 22.64
C GLY A 72 17.43 15.94 22.89
N LYS A 73 17.89 16.62 21.83
CA LYS A 73 18.82 17.76 21.91
C LYS A 73 18.27 18.89 22.77
N ILE A 74 17.04 19.33 22.52
CA ILE A 74 16.39 20.41 23.29
C ILE A 74 16.23 20.01 24.77
N LEU A 75 15.97 18.74 25.06
CA LEU A 75 15.79 18.25 26.43
C LEU A 75 17.08 18.19 27.26
N VAL A 76 18.26 18.07 26.63
CA VAL A 76 19.54 18.02 27.35
C VAL A 76 20.24 19.38 27.41
N THR A 77 19.92 20.30 26.52
CA THR A 77 20.50 21.65 26.55
C THR A 77 19.83 22.52 27.62
N PRO A 78 20.60 23.33 28.37
CA PRO A 78 20.05 24.22 29.41
C PRO A 78 19.28 25.40 28.83
N THR A 79 19.55 25.77 27.57
CA THR A 79 18.86 26.81 26.80
C THR A 79 18.46 26.25 25.44
N ALA A 80 17.22 26.48 25.02
CA ALA A 80 16.75 26.05 23.71
C ALA A 80 17.42 26.88 22.60
N ASP A 81 18.08 26.20 21.65
CA ASP A 81 18.66 26.83 20.47
C ASP A 81 17.53 27.24 19.48
N PRO A 82 17.46 28.52 19.04
CA PRO A 82 16.52 28.95 18.01
C PRO A 82 16.58 28.10 16.74
N GLN A 83 17.75 27.55 16.40
CA GLN A 83 17.92 26.68 15.24
C GLN A 83 17.24 25.32 15.44
N ASP A 84 17.36 24.70 16.61
CA ASP A 84 16.67 23.44 16.93
C ASP A 84 15.14 23.63 16.88
N ALA A 85 14.64 24.76 17.38
CA ALA A 85 13.21 25.08 17.31
C ALA A 85 12.71 25.25 15.87
N LYS A 86 13.50 25.89 15.01
CA LYS A 86 13.19 26.06 13.58
C LYS A 86 13.21 24.72 12.83
N GLN A 87 14.20 23.87 13.11
CA GLN A 87 14.29 22.53 12.54
C GLN A 87 13.11 21.66 12.97
N LEU A 88 12.73 21.71 14.25
CA LEU A 88 11.57 20.99 14.76
C LEU A 88 10.29 21.39 14.03
N ALA A 89 10.05 22.69 13.84
CA ALA A 89 8.90 23.19 13.09
C ALA A 89 8.89 22.67 11.64
N ALA A 90 10.02 22.74 10.95
CA ALA A 90 10.15 22.26 9.57
C ALA A 90 9.87 20.75 9.43
N VAL A 91 10.34 19.93 10.39
CA VAL A 91 10.07 18.49 10.42
C VAL A 91 8.58 18.22 10.63
N VAL A 92 7.93 18.93 11.56
CA VAL A 92 6.49 18.78 11.83
C VAL A 92 5.65 19.19 10.62
N ASP A 93 6.01 20.28 9.95
CA ASP A 93 5.33 20.74 8.74
C ASP A 93 5.49 19.74 7.59
N SER A 94 6.71 19.22 7.40
CA SER A 94 7.01 18.19 6.39
C SER A 94 6.23 16.91 6.66
N PHE A 95 6.19 16.45 7.92
CA PHE A 95 5.44 15.26 8.32
C PHE A 95 3.94 15.44 8.07
N THR A 96 3.40 16.61 8.38
CA THR A 96 1.98 16.94 8.16
C THR A 96 1.63 16.95 6.67
N SER A 97 2.47 17.59 5.85
CA SER A 97 2.28 17.65 4.40
C SER A 97 2.33 16.24 3.77
N LEU A 98 3.35 15.46 4.12
CA LEU A 98 3.52 14.10 3.62
C LEU A 98 2.40 13.17 4.09
N SER A 99 1.92 13.32 5.33
CA SER A 99 0.78 12.56 5.85
C SER A 99 -0.49 12.78 5.02
N LYS A 100 -0.71 13.99 4.51
CA LYS A 100 -1.84 14.27 3.59
C LYS A 100 -1.68 13.51 2.27
N VAL A 101 -0.48 13.51 1.69
CA VAL A 101 -0.18 12.76 0.46
C VAL A 101 -0.38 11.26 0.67
N VAL A 102 0.15 10.70 1.76
CA VAL A 102 -0.01 9.29 2.15
C VAL A 102 -1.49 8.92 2.30
N ASN A 103 -2.29 9.77 2.95
CA ASN A 103 -3.73 9.55 3.09
C ASN A 103 -4.47 9.56 1.73
N THR A 104 -4.11 10.47 0.83
CA THR A 104 -4.71 10.52 -0.51
C THR A 104 -4.38 9.26 -1.31
N LEU A 105 -3.12 8.83 -1.32
CA LEU A 105 -2.69 7.62 -2.02
C LEU A 105 -3.30 6.35 -1.41
N SER A 106 -3.34 6.25 -0.08
CA SER A 106 -4.00 5.15 0.62
C SER A 106 -5.49 5.06 0.25
N LYS A 107 -6.22 6.19 0.21
CA LYS A 107 -7.63 6.21 -0.21
C LYS A 107 -7.81 5.71 -1.64
N LYS A 108 -6.97 6.19 -2.56
CA LYS A 108 -6.99 5.72 -3.96
C LYS A 108 -6.73 4.21 -4.03
N LEU A 109 -5.68 3.73 -3.37
CA LEU A 109 -5.32 2.30 -3.38
C LEU A 109 -6.42 1.41 -2.77
N ASN A 110 -7.10 1.88 -1.72
CA ASN A 110 -8.28 1.20 -1.16
C ASN A 110 -9.43 1.14 -2.17
N GLN A 111 -9.68 2.23 -2.91
CA GLN A 111 -10.73 2.28 -3.94
C GLN A 111 -10.41 1.34 -5.10
N ASP A 112 -9.17 1.35 -5.59
CA ASP A 112 -8.73 0.49 -6.69
C ASP A 112 -8.89 -0.99 -6.32
N ALA A 113 -8.51 -1.38 -5.09
CA ALA A 113 -8.71 -2.75 -4.59
C ALA A 113 -10.20 -3.14 -4.48
N GLN A 114 -11.07 -2.24 -4.03
CA GLN A 114 -12.51 -2.49 -3.90
C GLN A 114 -13.21 -2.59 -5.26
N THR A 115 -12.81 -1.77 -6.22
CA THR A 115 -13.35 -1.81 -7.59
C THR A 115 -12.98 -3.15 -8.23
N PHE A 116 -11.72 -3.55 -8.12
CA PHE A 116 -11.25 -4.85 -8.63
C PHE A 116 -12.05 -6.03 -8.03
N GLU A 117 -12.27 -6.04 -6.71
CA GLU A 117 -13.04 -7.09 -6.04
C GLU A 117 -14.47 -7.22 -6.58
N LYS A 118 -15.12 -6.10 -6.93
CA LYS A 118 -16.47 -6.09 -7.50
C LYS A 118 -16.52 -6.61 -8.94
N GLU A 119 -15.52 -6.27 -9.74
CA GLU A 119 -15.43 -6.64 -11.15
C GLU A 119 -14.99 -8.11 -11.34
N SER A 120 -14.24 -8.65 -10.38
CA SER A 120 -13.57 -9.96 -10.45
C SER A 120 -14.41 -11.16 -9.95
N SER A 121 -15.74 -11.09 -9.98
CA SER A 121 -16.63 -11.98 -9.22
C SER A 121 -16.47 -13.51 -9.42
N ASN A 122 -15.83 -14.00 -10.50
CA ASN A 122 -15.64 -15.44 -10.75
C ASN A 122 -14.19 -15.92 -11.04
N THR A 123 -13.19 -15.05 -11.23
CA THR A 123 -11.85 -15.46 -11.74
C THR A 123 -10.62 -14.92 -10.99
N GLY A 124 -10.70 -13.77 -10.30
CA GLY A 124 -9.51 -13.11 -9.72
C GLY A 124 -9.33 -13.28 -8.20
N GLY A 125 -9.69 -14.46 -7.65
CA GLY A 125 -9.60 -14.71 -6.21
C GLY A 125 -8.18 -14.57 -5.62
N ALA A 126 -7.13 -14.81 -6.39
CA ALA A 126 -5.75 -14.61 -5.94
C ALA A 126 -5.32 -13.13 -5.97
N ASP A 127 -5.61 -12.41 -7.06
CA ASP A 127 -5.24 -11.00 -7.19
C ASP A 127 -6.04 -10.13 -6.20
N ALA A 128 -7.34 -10.37 -6.05
CA ALA A 128 -8.15 -9.69 -5.04
C ALA A 128 -7.58 -9.85 -3.62
N ARG A 129 -7.07 -11.05 -3.28
CA ARG A 129 -6.40 -11.31 -1.99
C ARG A 129 -5.06 -10.59 -1.89
N ILE A 130 -4.26 -10.55 -2.95
CA ILE A 130 -3.00 -9.81 -2.98
C ILE A 130 -3.29 -8.33 -2.69
N ARG A 131 -4.22 -7.72 -3.43
CA ARG A 131 -4.58 -6.30 -3.28
C ARG A 131 -5.09 -5.98 -1.88
N SER A 132 -6.05 -6.77 -1.39
CA SER A 132 -6.61 -6.61 -0.04
C SER A 132 -5.55 -6.72 1.05
N ASN A 133 -4.66 -7.72 0.96
CA ASN A 133 -3.57 -7.89 1.93
C ASN A 133 -2.56 -6.74 1.90
N GLN A 134 -2.16 -6.25 0.72
CA GLN A 134 -1.26 -5.11 0.58
C GLN A 134 -1.86 -3.85 1.22
N VAL A 135 -3.12 -3.56 0.90
CA VAL A 135 -3.85 -2.42 1.47
C VAL A 135 -3.95 -2.51 2.99
N LEU A 136 -4.30 -3.68 3.53
CA LEU A 136 -4.36 -3.90 4.99
C LEU A 136 -3.00 -3.71 5.66
N ALA A 137 -1.93 -4.22 5.05
CA ALA A 137 -0.57 -4.08 5.58
C ALA A 137 -0.14 -2.60 5.61
N LEU A 138 -0.33 -1.87 4.50
CA LEU A 138 0.01 -0.45 4.42
C LEU A 138 -0.81 0.40 5.41
N ASN A 139 -2.12 0.14 5.55
CA ASN A 139 -2.95 0.85 6.51
C ASN A 139 -2.47 0.66 7.96
N ARG A 140 -1.97 -0.53 8.31
CA ARG A 140 -1.36 -0.78 9.63
C ARG A 140 -0.10 0.05 9.81
N LEU A 141 0.81 0.05 8.83
CA LEU A 141 2.05 0.83 8.88
C LEU A 141 1.78 2.33 9.01
N ILE A 142 0.85 2.88 8.20
CA ILE A 142 0.42 4.28 8.26
C ILE A 142 -0.08 4.62 9.67
N ARG A 143 -0.97 3.79 10.21
CA ARG A 143 -1.51 4.02 11.56
C ARG A 143 -0.41 3.99 12.61
N THR A 144 0.52 3.04 12.52
CA THR A 144 1.66 2.94 13.45
C THR A 144 2.50 4.21 13.43
N VAL A 145 2.99 4.63 12.26
CA VAL A 145 3.88 5.81 12.18
C VAL A 145 3.18 7.10 12.62
N LEU A 146 1.89 7.27 12.30
CA LEU A 146 1.11 8.43 12.77
C LEU A 146 0.91 8.41 14.28
N THR A 147 0.67 7.23 14.85
CA THR A 147 0.48 7.07 16.31
C THR A 147 1.77 7.32 17.06
N ASP A 148 2.89 6.78 16.56
CA ASP A 148 4.20 6.96 17.19
C ASP A 148 4.65 8.42 17.17
N PHE A 149 4.46 9.11 16.04
CA PHE A 149 4.73 10.54 15.93
C PHE A 149 3.91 11.36 16.94
N ASN A 150 2.60 11.12 17.02
CA ASN A 150 1.73 11.81 17.97
C ASN A 150 2.12 11.53 19.43
N ASN A 151 2.40 10.27 19.75
CA ASN A 151 2.82 9.87 21.09
C ASN A 151 4.13 10.54 21.48
N GLU A 152 5.07 10.68 20.55
CA GLU A 152 6.32 11.36 20.81
C GLU A 152 6.14 12.85 21.07
N GLN A 153 5.28 13.53 20.31
CA GLN A 153 4.95 14.94 20.59
C GLN A 153 4.33 15.12 21.98
N ILE A 154 3.45 14.21 22.40
CA ILE A 154 2.84 14.25 23.74
C ILE A 154 3.92 14.04 24.80
N ARG A 155 4.75 12.99 24.68
CA ARG A 155 5.86 12.72 25.62
C ARG A 155 6.83 13.89 25.72
N TYR A 156 7.16 14.53 24.60
CA TYR A 156 8.02 15.71 24.61
C TYR A 156 7.40 16.86 25.40
N LYS A 157 6.12 17.18 25.15
CA LYS A 157 5.40 18.22 25.91
C LYS A 157 5.37 17.93 27.41
N GLU A 158 5.17 16.67 27.80
CA GLU A 158 5.21 16.25 29.21
C GLU A 158 6.59 16.43 29.83
N ARG A 159 7.66 16.06 29.13
CA ARG A 159 9.04 16.26 29.59
C ARG A 159 9.40 17.74 29.73
N CYS A 160 8.99 18.58 28.79
CA CYS A 160 9.15 20.03 28.90
C CYS A 160 8.46 20.59 30.16
N LYS A 161 7.22 20.14 30.44
CA LYS A 161 6.51 20.51 31.67
C LYS A 161 7.26 20.05 32.92
N ALA A 162 7.76 18.81 32.96
CA ALA A 162 8.50 18.29 34.09
C ALA A 162 9.77 19.09 34.39
N ARG A 163 10.55 19.44 33.35
CA ARG A 163 11.74 20.29 33.47
C ARG A 163 11.41 21.66 34.05
N MET A 164 10.35 22.31 33.57
CA MET A 164 9.91 23.61 34.09
C MET A 164 9.57 23.53 35.60
N HIS A 165 8.81 22.50 36.02
CA HIS A 165 8.50 22.31 37.44
C HIS A 165 9.76 22.05 38.28
N GLN A 166 10.73 21.31 37.76
CA GLN A 166 12.00 21.08 38.43
C GLN A 166 12.82 22.37 38.57
N CYS A 167 12.93 23.19 37.52
CA CYS A 167 13.59 24.49 37.57
C CYS A 167 12.95 25.41 38.61
N LEU A 168 11.62 25.46 38.69
CA LEU A 168 10.90 26.25 39.69
C LEU A 168 11.15 25.75 41.13
N LYS A 169 11.23 24.43 41.34
CA LYS A 169 11.57 23.86 42.65
C LYS A 169 13.00 24.22 43.06
N ILE A 170 13.96 24.08 42.15
CA ILE A 170 15.37 24.42 42.40
C ILE A 170 15.50 25.91 42.75
N GLY A 171 14.83 26.80 42.00
CA GLY A 171 14.83 28.24 42.30
C GLY A 171 14.26 28.57 43.69
N LYS A 172 13.16 27.92 44.09
CA LYS A 172 12.60 28.08 45.45
C LYS A 172 13.56 27.60 46.53
N HIS A 173 14.24 26.48 46.33
CA HIS A 173 15.23 25.99 47.29
C HIS A 173 16.40 26.97 47.41
N LEU A 174 16.95 27.46 46.30
CA LEU A 174 18.05 28.43 46.32
C LEU A 174 17.67 29.73 47.04
N PHE A 175 16.43 30.21 46.87
CA PHE A 175 15.95 31.41 47.56
C PHE A 175 15.78 31.23 49.08
N ASN A 176 15.49 30.01 49.55
CA ASN A 176 15.36 29.73 50.99
C ASN A 176 16.72 29.61 51.73
N TYR A 177 17.84 29.62 51.00
CA TYR A 177 19.20 29.58 51.55
C TYR A 177 19.92 30.94 51.48
N ILE A 178 19.22 32.01 51.09
CA ILE A 178 19.69 33.41 51.08
C ILE A 178 18.85 34.18 52.10
#